data_AF-A0A1H4R6X4-F1
#
_entry.id   AF-A0A1H4R6X4-F1
#
_cell.length_a   1.000
_cell.length_b   1.000
_cell.length_c   1.000
_cell.angle_alpha   90.00
_cell.angle_beta   90.00
_cell.angle_gamma   90.00
#
_symmetry.space_group_name_H-M   'P 1'
#
loop_
_entity.id
_entity.type
_entity.pdbx_description
1 polymer ?
#
loop_
_entity_poly.entity_id
_entity_poly.type
_entity_poly.pdbx_seq_one_letter_code
_entity_poly.pdbx_strand_id
1 'polypeptide(L)'
;MNGSELTGRPRCSHSVLMMSSDQKRRFPAPWRVEQSGADCYEVRDANGLRLASVHFRDDLQKWSFGHSHLTSDEARRIAKAIARLPEFLMQRQGFYPRGGGDRWKPSRPYHVALEDSYVRAHYDRINALCRLNSIPFNATGENIRDEGLWCVYEFTWQTDAILFWDTFEGRWLRGTEFHFPERPNDLPAIKPLKNWPKFDPKNARG
;
A
#
# COMPACT_ATOMS: atom_id res chain seq x y z
N MET A 1 -5.40 19.29 -63.86
CA MET A 1 -4.52 20.47 -63.78
C MET A 1 -4.49 20.93 -62.34
N ASN A 2 -3.28 20.97 -61.77
CA ASN A 2 -2.76 21.83 -60.69
C ASN A 2 -3.66 22.04 -59.45
N GLY A 3 -3.28 21.64 -58.24
CA GLY A 3 -2.08 22.09 -57.52
C GLY A 3 -2.57 22.92 -56.32
N SER A 4 -2.55 22.35 -55.11
CA SER A 4 -1.66 22.77 -54.02
C SER A 4 -2.08 24.09 -53.34
N GLU A 5 -2.57 24.03 -52.10
CA GLU A 5 -1.89 24.74 -51.00
C GLU A 5 -2.32 24.24 -49.61
N LEU A 6 -1.30 23.86 -48.85
CA LEU A 6 -1.30 23.51 -47.43
C LEU A 6 -1.22 24.81 -46.62
N THR A 7 -1.91 24.90 -45.48
CA THR A 7 -1.35 25.44 -44.22
C THR A 7 -2.28 25.15 -43.04
N GLY A 8 -1.70 24.69 -41.91
CA GLY A 8 -2.35 24.75 -40.59
C GLY A 8 -2.40 23.46 -39.76
N ARG A 9 -1.27 23.06 -39.17
CA ARG A 9 -1.18 22.11 -38.02
C ARG A 9 -1.80 22.75 -36.75
N PRO A 10 -2.00 22.05 -35.59
CA PRO A 10 -1.67 20.66 -35.27
C PRO A 10 -2.81 19.82 -34.67
N ARG A 11 -2.63 18.49 -34.75
CA ARG A 11 -3.20 17.50 -33.84
C ARG A 11 -2.88 17.87 -32.39
N CYS A 12 -3.89 17.96 -31.55
CA CYS A 12 -3.81 17.51 -30.17
C CYS A 12 -5.13 16.83 -29.85
N SER A 13 -5.10 15.49 -29.99
CA SER A 13 -6.14 14.61 -29.50
C SER A 13 -6.40 14.94 -28.04
N HIS A 14 -7.62 15.40 -27.76
CA HIS A 14 -8.15 15.52 -26.42
C HIS A 14 -8.33 14.11 -25.86
N SER A 15 -7.23 13.46 -25.48
CA SER A 15 -7.28 12.35 -24.55
C SER A 15 -7.52 12.97 -23.18
N VAL A 16 -8.80 13.18 -22.89
CA VAL A 16 -9.31 13.13 -21.51
C VAL A 16 -8.71 11.86 -20.94
N LEU A 17 -7.62 11.97 -20.19
CA LEU A 17 -7.23 10.93 -19.26
C LEU A 17 -8.42 10.87 -18.31
N MET A 18 -9.30 9.91 -18.57
CA MET A 18 -10.18 9.37 -17.56
C MET A 18 -9.29 9.16 -16.34
N MET A 19 -9.39 10.08 -15.38
CA MET A 19 -9.19 9.73 -14.00
C MET A 19 -10.19 8.61 -13.79
N SER A 20 -9.70 7.36 -13.89
CA SER A 20 -10.45 6.20 -13.47
C SER A 20 -10.93 6.56 -12.09
N SER A 21 -12.24 6.80 -12.01
CA SER A 21 -13.05 6.74 -10.82
C SER A 21 -12.49 5.68 -9.89
N ASP A 22 -12.55 5.96 -8.59
CA ASP A 22 -12.43 5.00 -7.49
C ASP A 22 -12.43 3.58 -8.04
N GLN A 23 -11.28 2.91 -8.09
CA GLN A 23 -11.28 1.50 -8.49
C GLN A 23 -12.21 0.80 -7.53
N LYS A 24 -13.45 0.62 -7.97
CA LYS A 24 -14.54 -0.02 -7.27
C LYS A 24 -13.94 -1.36 -6.89
N ARG A 25 -13.63 -1.53 -5.60
CA ARG A 25 -12.87 -2.70 -5.13
C ARG A 25 -13.47 -3.93 -5.79
N ARG A 26 -12.65 -4.73 -6.49
CA ARG A 26 -13.15 -5.90 -7.24
C ARG A 26 -14.02 -6.79 -6.36
N PHE A 27 -13.78 -6.78 -5.04
CA PHE A 27 -14.56 -7.45 -4.00
C PHE A 27 -14.74 -6.52 -2.79
N PRO A 28 -15.85 -5.78 -2.65
CA PRO A 28 -16.05 -4.89 -1.52
C PRO A 28 -16.17 -5.66 -0.20
N ALA A 29 -15.49 -5.14 0.83
CA ALA A 29 -15.73 -5.53 2.21
C ALA A 29 -17.11 -5.01 2.69
N PRO A 30 -17.73 -5.62 3.71
CA PRO A 30 -17.29 -6.80 4.45
C PRO A 30 -17.53 -8.09 3.67
N TRP A 31 -16.59 -9.05 3.76
CA TRP A 31 -16.84 -10.41 3.29
C TRP A 31 -17.53 -11.20 4.41
N ARG A 32 -18.50 -12.04 4.06
CA ARG A 32 -19.29 -12.83 4.99
C ARG A 32 -19.12 -14.31 4.71
N VAL A 33 -19.17 -15.11 5.77
CA VAL A 33 -19.22 -16.57 5.67
C VAL A 33 -20.67 -17.00 5.80
N GLU A 34 -21.17 -17.73 4.82
CA GLU A 34 -22.51 -18.31 4.80
C GLU A 34 -22.39 -19.83 4.74
N GLN A 35 -23.22 -20.55 5.51
CA GLN A 35 -23.31 -21.99 5.38
C GLN A 35 -24.28 -22.31 4.25
N SER A 36 -23.76 -22.86 3.15
CA SER A 36 -24.54 -23.18 1.95
C SER A 36 -24.63 -24.70 1.84
N GLY A 37 -25.77 -25.25 2.24
CA GLY A 37 -26.01 -26.69 2.26
C GLY A 37 -25.43 -27.40 3.49
N ALA A 38 -25.42 -28.73 3.46
CA ALA A 38 -24.99 -29.55 4.59
C ALA A 38 -23.47 -29.54 4.80
N ASP A 39 -22.70 -29.41 3.72
CA ASP A 39 -21.27 -29.81 3.68
C ASP A 39 -20.34 -28.70 3.13
N CYS A 40 -20.77 -27.43 3.17
CA CYS A 40 -19.99 -26.32 2.60
C CYS A 40 -20.20 -24.98 3.32
N TYR A 41 -19.10 -24.26 3.49
CA TYR A 41 -19.10 -22.83 3.81
C TYR A 41 -18.70 -22.01 2.59
N GLU A 42 -19.49 -21.00 2.26
CA GLU A 42 -19.22 -20.05 1.18
C GLU A 42 -18.75 -18.72 1.77
N VAL A 43 -17.71 -18.14 1.18
CA VAL A 43 -17.29 -16.77 1.47
C VAL A 43 -17.80 -15.87 0.36
N ARG A 44 -18.60 -14.86 0.73
CA ARG A 44 -19.20 -13.91 -0.20
C ARG A 44 -18.74 -12.49 0.10
N ASP A 45 -18.60 -11.66 -0.93
CA ASP A 45 -18.35 -10.23 -0.77
C ASP A 45 -19.62 -9.46 -0.34
N ALA A 46 -19.49 -8.14 -0.14
CA ALA A 46 -20.63 -7.30 0.24
C ALA A 46 -21.74 -7.22 -0.82
N ASN A 47 -21.43 -7.53 -2.08
CA ASN A 47 -22.38 -7.57 -3.19
C ASN A 47 -23.00 -8.97 -3.39
N GLY A 48 -22.60 -9.96 -2.58
CA GLY A 48 -23.06 -11.34 -2.69
C GLY A 48 -22.30 -12.20 -3.70
N LEU A 49 -21.21 -11.71 -4.29
CA LEU A 49 -20.35 -12.50 -5.16
C LEU A 49 -19.61 -13.55 -4.33
N ARG A 50 -19.70 -14.81 -4.74
CA ARG A 50 -19.00 -15.94 -4.11
C ARG A 50 -17.51 -15.91 -4.47
N LEU A 51 -16.67 -15.75 -3.45
CA LEU A 51 -15.22 -15.64 -3.55
C LEU A 51 -14.52 -16.99 -3.35
N ALA A 52 -15.03 -17.81 -2.42
CA ALA A 52 -14.47 -19.11 -2.11
C ALA A 52 -15.56 -20.07 -1.60
N SER A 53 -15.37 -21.36 -1.84
CA SER A 53 -16.18 -22.44 -1.27
C SER A 53 -15.24 -23.38 -0.51
N VAL A 54 -15.54 -23.62 0.76
CA VAL A 54 -14.77 -24.50 1.64
C VAL A 54 -15.65 -25.69 2.00
N HIS A 55 -15.35 -26.83 1.40
CA HIS A 55 -16.08 -28.08 1.62
C HIS A 55 -15.57 -28.81 2.85
N PHE A 56 -16.47 -29.45 3.59
CA PHE A 56 -16.16 -30.34 4.69
C PHE A 56 -16.96 -31.63 4.57
N ARG A 57 -16.46 -32.70 5.19
CA ARG A 57 -17.13 -34.01 5.19
C ARG A 57 -16.97 -34.65 6.57
N ASP A 58 -17.93 -34.36 7.44
CA ASP A 58 -17.94 -34.91 8.81
C ASP A 58 -18.27 -36.41 8.84
N ASP A 59 -19.00 -36.89 7.83
CA ASP A 59 -19.36 -38.31 7.64
C ASP A 59 -18.13 -39.21 7.41
N LEU A 60 -17.14 -38.69 6.68
CA LEU A 60 -15.92 -39.41 6.33
C LEU A 60 -14.88 -39.47 7.45
N GLN A 61 -15.04 -38.65 8.49
CA GLN A 61 -14.08 -38.58 9.62
C GLN A 61 -14.04 -39.86 10.45
N LYS A 62 -15.06 -40.72 10.34
CA LYS A 62 -15.11 -42.03 11.00
C LYS A 62 -14.25 -43.08 10.31
N TRP A 63 -13.78 -42.82 9.09
CA TRP A 63 -13.02 -43.74 8.26
C TRP A 63 -11.56 -43.34 8.21
N SER A 64 -10.65 -44.31 8.02
CA SER A 64 -9.20 -44.09 7.98
C SER A 64 -8.74 -43.10 6.90
N PHE A 65 -9.55 -42.85 5.87
CA PHE A 65 -9.29 -41.87 4.81
C PHE A 65 -9.86 -40.47 5.09
N GLY A 66 -10.56 -40.29 6.21
CA GLY A 66 -11.20 -39.02 6.62
C GLY A 66 -10.22 -37.85 6.75
N HIS A 67 -8.95 -38.11 7.05
CA HIS A 67 -7.89 -37.10 7.16
C HIS A 67 -7.64 -36.28 5.88
N SER A 68 -8.10 -36.77 4.73
CA SER A 68 -8.05 -36.06 3.45
C SER A 68 -9.12 -34.98 3.29
N HIS A 69 -10.08 -34.92 4.22
CA HIS A 69 -11.21 -34.01 4.20
C HIS A 69 -11.23 -33.16 5.48
N LEU A 70 -11.68 -31.92 5.33
CA LEU A 70 -11.86 -31.01 6.48
C LEU A 70 -13.08 -31.44 7.31
N THR A 71 -12.99 -31.23 8.62
CA THR A 71 -14.15 -31.18 9.52
C THR A 71 -14.91 -29.86 9.35
N SER A 72 -16.17 -29.83 9.77
CA SER A 72 -16.99 -28.60 9.76
C SER A 72 -16.31 -27.45 10.52
N ASP A 73 -15.70 -27.72 11.69
CA ASP A 73 -15.02 -26.67 12.44
C ASP A 73 -13.77 -26.15 11.73
N GLU A 74 -12.96 -27.03 11.13
CA GLU A 74 -11.79 -26.61 10.34
C GLU A 74 -12.18 -25.78 9.13
N ALA A 75 -13.18 -26.24 8.37
CA ALA A 75 -13.70 -25.49 7.22
C ALA A 75 -14.25 -24.13 7.64
N ARG A 76 -14.99 -24.06 8.76
CA ARG A 76 -15.49 -22.81 9.33
C ARG A 76 -14.35 -21.86 9.73
N ARG A 77 -13.28 -22.37 10.36
CA ARG A 77 -12.12 -21.56 10.75
C ARG A 77 -11.38 -21.01 9.52
N ILE A 78 -11.17 -21.84 8.49
CA ILE A 78 -10.56 -21.41 7.23
C ILE A 78 -11.44 -20.36 6.54
N ALA A 79 -12.74 -20.60 6.39
CA ALA A 79 -13.67 -19.66 5.78
C ALA A 79 -13.70 -18.31 6.52
N LYS A 80 -13.69 -18.32 7.87
CA LYS A 80 -13.59 -17.09 8.68
C LYS A 80 -12.26 -16.37 8.47
N ALA A 81 -11.14 -17.07 8.32
CA ALA A 81 -9.85 -16.45 8.04
C ALA A 81 -9.87 -15.76 6.66
N ILE A 82 -10.44 -16.41 5.64
CA ILE A 82 -10.62 -15.83 4.30
C ILE A 82 -11.51 -14.58 4.35
N ALA A 83 -12.63 -14.62 5.10
CA ALA A 83 -13.53 -13.46 5.23
C ALA A 83 -12.87 -12.23 5.89
N ARG A 84 -11.80 -12.43 6.67
CA ARG A 84 -11.01 -11.35 7.29
C ARG A 84 -9.87 -10.84 6.40
N LEU A 85 -9.62 -11.46 5.25
CA LEU A 85 -8.58 -11.01 4.32
C LEU A 85 -8.72 -9.53 3.94
N PRO A 86 -9.91 -8.94 3.73
CA PRO A 86 -10.00 -7.51 3.50
C PRO A 86 -9.39 -6.70 4.64
N GLU A 87 -9.58 -7.07 5.89
CA GLU A 87 -9.02 -6.36 7.04
C GLU A 87 -7.49 -6.49 7.11
N PHE A 88 -6.95 -7.66 6.75
CA PHE A 88 -5.50 -7.92 6.73
C PHE A 88 -4.80 -7.35 5.49
N LEU A 89 -5.48 -7.38 4.35
CA LEU A 89 -4.98 -6.88 3.05
C LEU A 89 -5.33 -5.41 2.83
N MET A 90 -6.20 -4.82 3.65
CA MET A 90 -6.27 -3.38 3.82
C MET A 90 -4.94 -2.93 4.43
N GLN A 91 -3.95 -2.79 3.55
CA GLN A 91 -2.80 -1.95 3.80
C GLN A 91 -3.35 -0.67 4.41
N ARG A 92 -2.74 -0.25 5.53
CA ARG A 92 -2.89 1.11 6.02
C ARG A 92 -2.58 2.01 4.82
N GLN A 93 -3.62 2.49 4.13
CA GLN A 93 -3.46 3.48 3.07
C GLN A 93 -3.17 4.76 3.82
N GLY A 94 -1.91 4.92 4.19
CA GLY A 94 -1.46 5.97 5.09
C GLY A 94 -1.09 7.25 4.38
N PHE A 95 -1.32 7.35 3.07
CA PHE A 95 -1.19 8.59 2.34
C PHE A 95 -2.55 9.20 2.08
N TYR A 96 -2.64 10.52 2.30
CA TYR A 96 -3.74 11.28 1.74
C TYR A 96 -3.70 11.20 0.21
N PRO A 97 -4.86 11.30 -0.48
CA PRO A 97 -4.90 11.38 -1.93
C PRO A 97 -3.95 12.47 -2.42
N ARG A 98 -3.14 12.14 -3.43
CA ARG A 98 -2.25 13.09 -4.10
C ARG A 98 -3.10 14.27 -4.57
N GLY A 99 -2.80 15.46 -4.07
CA GLY A 99 -3.48 16.69 -4.44
C GLY A 99 -2.48 17.84 -4.52
N GLY A 100 -2.64 18.70 -5.53
CA GLY A 100 -1.89 19.97 -5.56
C GLY A 100 -2.37 20.91 -4.45
N GLY A 101 -1.50 21.82 -4.03
CA GLY A 101 -1.80 22.86 -3.03
C GLY A 101 -0.59 23.10 -2.12
N ASP A 102 -0.83 23.79 -1.01
CA ASP A 102 0.23 24.16 -0.08
C ASP A 102 0.93 22.96 0.55
N ARG A 103 2.25 23.09 0.71
CA ARG A 103 3.21 22.11 1.25
C ARG A 103 2.86 21.54 2.62
N TRP A 104 2.16 22.30 3.46
CA TRP A 104 1.72 21.88 4.79
C TRP A 104 0.28 22.29 5.03
N LYS A 105 -0.50 21.41 5.66
CA LYS A 105 -1.92 21.63 5.96
C LYS A 105 -2.21 21.29 7.42
N PRO A 106 -2.91 22.15 8.18
CA PRO A 106 -3.31 21.84 9.56
C PRO A 106 -4.15 20.57 9.67
N SER A 107 -4.97 20.29 8.65
CA SER A 107 -5.80 19.08 8.58
C SER A 107 -5.01 17.79 8.31
N ARG A 108 -3.71 17.90 8.00
CA ARG A 108 -2.80 16.78 7.68
C ARG A 108 -1.47 17.01 8.40
N PRO A 109 -1.38 16.85 9.72
CA PRO A 109 -0.26 17.39 10.47
C PRO A 109 1.09 16.67 10.26
N TYR A 110 1.10 15.45 9.69
CA TYR A 110 2.29 14.61 9.63
C TYR A 110 2.91 14.57 8.24
N HIS A 111 3.98 15.34 8.03
CA HIS A 111 4.73 15.40 6.78
C HIS A 111 6.19 15.06 7.04
N VAL A 112 6.75 14.12 6.29
CA VAL A 112 8.19 13.79 6.33
C VAL A 112 8.77 13.98 4.94
N ALA A 113 9.93 14.64 4.84
CA ALA A 113 10.65 14.80 3.59
C ALA A 113 11.94 13.97 3.60
N LEU A 114 12.21 13.28 2.49
CA LEU A 114 13.50 12.64 2.22
C LEU A 114 14.17 13.31 1.02
N GLU A 115 15.49 13.39 1.00
CA GLU A 115 16.22 13.93 -0.15
C GLU A 115 16.08 12.97 -1.35
N ASP A 116 15.80 13.50 -2.54
CA ASP A 116 15.60 12.74 -3.78
C ASP A 116 16.83 11.91 -4.13
N SER A 117 18.04 12.44 -3.92
CA SER A 117 19.29 11.72 -4.15
C SER A 117 19.41 10.49 -3.24
N TYR A 118 19.09 10.64 -1.94
CA TYR A 118 19.05 9.57 -0.96
C TYR A 118 18.00 8.53 -1.32
N VAL A 119 16.78 8.96 -1.69
CA VAL A 119 15.70 8.07 -2.10
C VAL A 119 16.09 7.25 -3.31
N ARG A 120 16.72 7.84 -4.33
CA ARG A 120 17.19 7.12 -5.52
C ARG A 120 18.26 6.10 -5.19
N ALA A 121 19.23 6.46 -4.35
CA ALA A 121 20.32 5.57 -3.97
C ALA A 121 19.85 4.40 -3.09
N HIS A 122 18.79 4.60 -2.29
CA HIS A 122 18.34 3.62 -1.30
C HIS A 122 16.94 3.05 -1.57
N TYR A 123 16.37 3.29 -2.76
CA TYR A 123 14.97 2.99 -3.08
C TYR A 123 14.58 1.55 -2.72
N ASP A 124 15.37 0.57 -3.16
CA ASP A 124 15.08 -0.85 -2.93
C ASP A 124 15.09 -1.20 -1.44
N ARG A 125 16.03 -0.63 -0.69
CA ARG A 125 16.13 -0.82 0.76
C ARG A 125 14.93 -0.19 1.48
N ILE A 126 14.56 1.04 1.12
CA ILE A 126 13.43 1.77 1.71
C ILE A 126 12.14 1.00 1.42
N ASN A 127 11.91 0.62 0.16
CA ASN A 127 10.73 -0.12 -0.28
C ASN A 127 10.63 -1.49 0.44
N ALA A 128 11.74 -2.23 0.55
CA ALA A 128 11.75 -3.52 1.25
C ALA A 128 11.47 -3.37 2.76
N LEU A 129 12.11 -2.40 3.43
CA LEU A 129 11.87 -2.13 4.86
C LEU A 129 10.43 -1.69 5.14
N CYS A 130 9.90 -0.77 4.33
CA CYS A 130 8.54 -0.28 4.47
C CYS A 130 7.52 -1.41 4.30
N ARG A 131 7.70 -2.27 3.27
CA ARG A 131 6.84 -3.44 3.05
C ARG A 131 6.88 -4.43 4.22
N LEU A 132 8.07 -4.76 4.71
CA LEU A 132 8.25 -5.70 5.83
C LEU A 132 7.55 -5.20 7.10
N ASN A 133 7.55 -3.88 7.31
CA ASN A 133 7.02 -3.26 8.52
C ASN A 133 5.62 -2.68 8.34
N SER A 134 4.99 -2.91 7.17
CA SER A 134 3.69 -2.35 6.82
C SER A 134 3.61 -0.83 6.98
N ILE A 135 4.74 -0.16 6.76
CA ILE A 135 4.81 1.31 6.69
C ILE A 135 4.44 1.72 5.27
N PRO A 136 3.50 2.65 5.11
CA PRO A 136 3.11 3.12 3.79
C PRO A 136 4.31 3.82 3.13
N PHE A 137 4.67 3.38 1.92
CA PHE A 137 5.69 4.02 1.09
C PHE A 137 5.17 4.19 -0.35
N ASN A 138 4.96 5.44 -0.76
CA ASN A 138 4.53 5.79 -2.10
C ASN A 138 5.18 7.12 -2.50
N ALA A 139 6.34 7.04 -3.14
CA ALA A 139 7.01 8.22 -3.68
C ALA A 139 6.30 8.64 -4.98
N THR A 140 5.53 9.74 -4.94
CA THR A 140 5.11 10.56 -6.11
C THR A 140 4.33 11.81 -5.65
N GLY A 141 4.77 12.42 -4.55
CA GLY A 141 4.18 13.64 -3.97
C GLY A 141 4.90 14.92 -4.36
N GLU A 142 4.65 15.99 -3.60
CA GLU A 142 5.26 17.32 -3.77
C GLU A 142 6.78 17.28 -3.59
N ASN A 143 7.48 18.13 -4.35
CA ASN A 143 8.93 18.27 -4.26
C ASN A 143 9.31 19.68 -3.82
N ILE A 144 10.29 19.77 -2.93
CA ILE A 144 10.81 21.03 -2.43
C ILE A 144 12.20 21.25 -2.96
N ARG A 145 12.48 22.47 -3.41
CA ARG A 145 13.82 22.92 -3.75
C ARG A 145 14.34 23.80 -2.62
N ASP A 146 15.12 23.21 -1.73
CA ASP A 146 15.74 23.88 -0.58
C ASP A 146 17.05 23.17 -0.26
N GLU A 147 18.16 23.76 -0.71
CA GLU A 147 19.52 23.16 -0.66
C GLU A 147 19.57 21.70 -1.16
N GLY A 148 18.75 21.36 -2.15
CA GLY A 148 18.54 20.00 -2.64
C GLY A 148 17.11 19.81 -3.16
N LEU A 149 16.82 18.63 -3.72
CA LEU A 149 15.46 18.24 -4.10
C LEU A 149 14.93 17.27 -3.04
N TRP A 150 13.82 17.61 -2.38
CA TRP A 150 13.23 16.81 -1.31
C TRP A 150 11.85 16.30 -1.70
N CYS A 151 11.59 15.01 -1.56
CA CYS A 151 10.29 14.39 -1.78
C CYS A 151 9.49 14.35 -0.47
N VAL A 152 8.27 14.89 -0.48
CA VAL A 152 7.39 14.92 0.70
C VAL A 152 6.44 13.73 0.75
N TYR A 153 6.29 13.17 1.95
CA TYR A 153 5.44 12.05 2.30
C TYR A 153 4.42 12.49 3.38
N GLU A 154 3.14 12.50 3.04
CA GLU A 154 2.05 12.88 3.97
C GLU A 154 1.47 11.64 4.66
N PHE A 155 1.49 11.58 5.99
CA PHE A 155 0.99 10.42 6.73
C PHE A 155 -0.36 10.71 7.42
N THR A 156 -1.28 9.75 7.37
CA THR A 156 -2.52 9.78 8.17
C THR A 156 -2.23 9.53 9.65
N TRP A 157 -1.26 8.67 9.96
CA TRP A 157 -0.95 8.22 11.32
C TRP A 157 0.40 8.78 11.78
N GLN A 158 0.41 9.40 12.96
CA GLN A 158 1.63 9.95 13.57
C GLN A 158 2.72 8.90 13.72
N THR A 159 2.37 7.69 14.14
CA THR A 159 3.33 6.61 14.39
C THR A 159 4.04 6.17 13.11
N ASP A 160 3.31 6.11 11.98
CA ASP A 160 3.89 5.76 10.69
C ASP A 160 4.90 6.84 10.24
N ALA A 161 4.56 8.13 10.46
CA ALA A 161 5.46 9.25 10.17
C ALA A 161 6.73 9.23 11.02
N ILE A 162 6.60 8.99 12.33
CA ILE A 162 7.75 8.95 13.25
C ILE A 162 8.67 7.79 12.88
N LEU A 163 8.14 6.59 12.62
CA LEU A 163 8.93 5.42 12.22
C LEU A 163 9.64 5.65 10.88
N PHE A 164 8.96 6.29 9.92
CA PHE A 164 9.52 6.61 8.62
C PHE A 164 10.66 7.64 8.73
N TRP A 165 10.43 8.73 9.47
CA TRP A 165 11.43 9.77 9.75
C TRP A 165 12.68 9.23 10.46
N ASP A 166 12.48 8.44 11.52
CA ASP A 166 13.56 7.90 12.34
C ASP A 166 14.44 6.89 11.58
N THR A 167 13.85 6.16 10.63
CA THR A 167 14.56 5.07 9.93
C THR A 167 15.24 5.51 8.64
N PHE A 168 14.70 6.51 7.97
CA PHE A 168 15.20 6.99 6.67
C PHE A 168 15.49 8.47 6.83
N GLU A 169 16.77 8.88 6.78
CA GLU A 169 17.34 10.22 7.02
C GLU A 169 16.41 11.40 6.67
N GLY A 170 15.38 11.55 7.48
CA GLY A 170 14.19 12.27 7.10
C GLY A 170 14.09 13.55 7.88
N ARG A 171 13.32 14.48 7.33
CA ARG A 171 13.07 15.75 7.98
C ARG A 171 11.59 15.91 8.20
N TRP A 172 11.19 16.20 9.43
CA TRP A 172 9.79 16.48 9.72
C TRP A 172 9.43 17.86 9.18
N LEU A 173 8.23 18.03 8.68
CA LEU A 173 7.78 19.26 8.03
C LEU A 173 6.66 19.91 8.82
N ARG A 174 6.86 21.18 9.20
CA ARG A 174 5.83 22.02 9.80
C ARG A 174 5.84 23.36 9.06
N GLY A 175 4.76 23.65 8.33
CA GLY A 175 4.75 24.79 7.42
C GLY A 175 5.80 24.61 6.31
N THR A 176 6.69 25.57 6.18
CA THR A 176 7.80 25.56 5.22
C THR A 176 9.12 25.10 5.81
N GLU A 177 9.17 24.86 7.12
CA GLU A 177 10.41 24.61 7.86
C GLU A 177 10.64 23.12 8.11
N PHE A 178 11.91 22.73 8.06
CA PHE A 178 12.35 21.41 8.48
C PHE A 178 12.58 21.36 9.99
N HIS A 179 12.02 20.34 10.62
CA HIS A 179 12.14 20.08 12.05
C HIS A 179 12.73 18.69 12.31
N PHE A 180 13.42 18.60 13.44
CA PHE A 180 14.05 17.38 13.94
C PHE A 180 13.43 17.08 15.30
N PRO A 181 12.33 16.32 15.35
CA PRO A 181 11.78 15.90 16.64
C PRO A 181 12.78 15.02 17.38
N GLU A 182 12.73 15.01 18.71
CA GLU A 182 13.43 13.99 19.48
C GLU A 182 12.70 12.65 19.33
N ARG A 183 13.46 11.56 19.19
CA ARG A 183 12.89 10.21 19.12
C ARG A 183 12.27 9.87 20.48
N PRO A 184 10.98 9.49 20.56
CA PRO A 184 10.40 9.01 21.80
C PRO A 184 11.09 7.72 22.30
N ASN A 185 11.36 7.64 23.60
CA ASN A 185 12.06 6.50 24.21
C ASN A 185 11.36 5.15 24.00
N ASP A 186 10.02 5.15 23.98
CA ASP A 186 9.21 3.94 23.87
C ASP A 186 8.84 3.57 22.42
N LEU A 187 9.45 4.22 21.42
CA LEU A 187 9.12 3.97 20.02
C LEU A 187 9.61 2.56 19.59
N PRO A 188 8.69 1.66 19.17
CA PRO A 188 9.08 0.32 18.75
C PRO A 188 10.02 0.38 17.54
N ALA A 189 11.07 -0.42 17.58
CA ALA A 189 12.04 -0.50 16.49
C ALA A 189 11.44 -1.18 15.25
N ILE A 190 11.78 -0.65 14.07
CA ILE A 190 11.51 -1.31 12.79
C ILE A 190 12.24 -2.66 12.75
N LYS A 191 11.56 -3.70 12.25
CA LYS A 191 12.16 -5.01 12.01
C LYS A 191 13.23 -4.88 10.92
N PRO A 192 14.49 -5.26 11.20
CA PRO A 192 15.56 -5.13 10.23
C PRO A 192 15.43 -6.19 9.13
N LEU A 193 15.91 -5.87 7.93
CA LEU A 193 16.04 -6.84 6.85
C LEU A 193 17.14 -7.86 7.20
N LYS A 194 16.80 -9.14 7.36
CA LYS A 194 17.78 -10.22 7.53
C LYS A 194 18.39 -10.57 6.17
N ASN A 195 19.72 -10.77 6.13
CA ASN A 195 20.49 -11.19 4.95
C ASN A 195 20.38 -10.24 3.73
N TRP A 196 20.14 -8.94 3.94
CA TRP A 196 20.07 -7.98 2.84
C TRP A 196 21.47 -7.69 2.27
N PRO A 197 21.67 -7.76 0.94
CA PRO A 197 22.95 -7.41 0.33
C PRO A 197 23.24 -5.92 0.64
N LYS A 198 24.44 -5.63 1.14
CA LYS A 198 24.88 -4.24 1.31
C LYS A 198 24.90 -3.59 -0.07
N PHE A 199 24.25 -2.43 -0.20
CA PHE A 199 24.32 -1.62 -1.40
C PHE A 199 25.79 -1.22 -1.63
N ASP A 200 26.36 -1.64 -2.77
CA ASP A 200 27.69 -1.23 -3.19
C ASP A 200 27.54 -0.13 -4.26
N PRO A 201 27.84 1.14 -3.93
CA PRO A 201 27.71 2.25 -4.87
C PRO A 201 28.60 2.12 -6.11
N LYS A 202 29.59 1.20 -6.12
CA LYS A 202 30.40 0.92 -7.31
C LYS A 202 29.64 0.15 -8.39
N ASN A 203 28.63 -0.63 -8.02
CA ASN A 203 27.82 -1.43 -8.96
C ASN A 203 26.68 -0.63 -9.62
N ALA A 204 26.38 0.58 -9.12
CA ALA A 204 25.31 1.44 -9.64
C ALA A 204 25.78 2.41 -10.74
N ARG A 205 27.07 2.39 -11.12
CA ARG A 205 27.66 3.22 -12.18
C ARG A 205 28.19 2.36 -13.34
N GLY A 206 27.39 1.39 -13.78
CA GLY A 206 27.65 0.56 -14.98
C GLY A 206 26.68 0.92 -16.10
#